data_AF-A0A7V2VIK2-F1
#
_entry.id   AF-A0A7V2VIK2-F1
#
_cell.length_a   1.000
_cell.length_b   1.000
_cell.length_c   1.000
_cell.angle_alpha   90.00
_cell.angle_beta   90.00
_cell.angle_gamma   90.00
#
_symmetry.space_group_name_H-M   'P 1'
#
loop_
_entity.id
_entity.type
_entity.pdbx_description
1 polymer ?
#
loop_
_entity_poly.entity_id
_entity_poly.type
_entity_poly.pdbx_seq_one_letter_code
_entity_poly.pdbx_strand_id
1 'polypeptide(L)'
;MSRKKWFIVAVLALADVIVLGAMAVVVIRSLTQPPPALAPTMAASPTPTATSPPTWTLVSGATLSPAPVSGATLTPTETPTPVNEATPTATPALPPTPAPVPLENPTFENILENSIPGWHTGSFVNWASGDDFDPSSSYAASRFHQADDQRQWINGPTLQIDTEPWVKLRAWVFQTVEVEPGSSAQFEAHGMGFVEDTTGGYILKAGIDPDGGEGCEAARWGDEQITNQDDGVITLAAPKATVGQAGKVTVCLFAETQFAQVYHAAFFDDATLTVLPSR
;
A
#
# COMPACT_ATOMS: atom_id res chain seq x y z
N MET A 1 -57.12 -19.43 -26.48
CA MET A 1 -56.33 -19.62 -25.24
C MET A 1 -57.21 -20.28 -24.19
N SER A 2 -56.75 -21.33 -23.48
CA SER A 2 -57.58 -22.05 -22.49
C SER A 2 -57.78 -21.22 -21.22
N ARG A 3 -58.94 -21.32 -20.56
CA ARG A 3 -59.27 -20.63 -19.28
C ARG A 3 -58.19 -20.83 -18.21
N LYS A 4 -57.55 -22.01 -18.17
CA LYS A 4 -56.44 -22.31 -17.25
C LYS A 4 -55.18 -21.49 -17.56
N LYS A 5 -54.86 -21.29 -18.85
CA LYS A 5 -53.70 -20.48 -19.28
C LYS A 5 -53.91 -18.99 -18.99
N TRP A 6 -55.14 -18.49 -19.16
CA TRP A 6 -55.47 -17.10 -18.82
C TRP A 6 -55.38 -16.82 -17.33
N PHE A 7 -55.81 -17.78 -16.48
CA PHE A 7 -55.67 -17.66 -15.03
C PHE A 7 -54.20 -17.61 -14.59
N ILE A 8 -53.33 -18.43 -15.18
CA ILE A 8 -51.89 -18.42 -14.88
C ILE A 8 -51.25 -17.08 -15.25
N VAL A 9 -51.60 -16.52 -16.42
CA VAL A 9 -51.09 -15.20 -16.85
C VAL A 9 -51.56 -14.10 -15.91
N ALA A 10 -52.82 -14.14 -15.45
CA ALA A 10 -53.34 -13.16 -14.49
C ALA A 10 -52.61 -13.23 -13.12
N VAL A 11 -52.29 -14.43 -12.65
CA VAL A 11 -51.52 -14.62 -11.40
C VAL A 11 -50.09 -14.11 -11.54
N LEU A 12 -49.42 -14.40 -12.67
CA LEU A 12 -48.06 -13.91 -12.92
C LEU A 12 -48.01 -12.39 -13.03
N ALA A 13 -48.97 -11.77 -13.72
CA ALA A 13 -49.06 -10.32 -13.81
C ALA A 13 -49.28 -9.67 -12.42
N LEU A 14 -50.08 -10.29 -11.55
CA LEU A 14 -50.28 -9.80 -10.20
C LEU A 14 -49.01 -9.93 -9.35
N ALA A 15 -48.28 -11.03 -9.47
CA ALA A 15 -47.01 -11.23 -8.77
C ALA A 15 -45.96 -10.19 -9.18
N ASP A 16 -45.88 -9.88 -10.48
CA ASP A 16 -44.94 -8.89 -11.01
C ASP A 16 -45.24 -7.48 -10.48
N VAL A 17 -46.52 -7.09 -10.44
CA VAL A 17 -46.94 -5.80 -9.85
C VAL A 17 -46.60 -5.70 -8.37
N ILE A 18 -46.71 -6.80 -7.61
CA ILE A 18 -46.37 -6.83 -6.18
C ILE A 18 -44.86 -6.66 -6.00
N VAL A 19 -44.03 -7.34 -6.80
CA VAL A 19 -42.57 -7.25 -6.72
C VAL A 19 -42.09 -5.84 -7.08
N LEU A 20 -42.60 -5.26 -8.17
CA LEU A 20 -42.27 -3.90 -8.58
C LEU A 20 -42.72 -2.87 -7.53
N GLY A 21 -43.90 -3.06 -6.94
CA GLY A 21 -44.39 -2.21 -5.85
C GLY A 21 -43.51 -2.29 -4.60
N ALA A 22 -43.06 -3.48 -4.21
CA ALA A 22 -42.17 -3.66 -3.06
C ALA A 22 -40.80 -3.02 -3.29
N MET A 23 -40.22 -3.16 -4.48
CA MET A 23 -38.96 -2.51 -4.85
C MET A 23 -39.06 -0.98 -4.79
N ALA A 24 -40.16 -0.42 -5.30
CA ALA A 24 -40.39 1.03 -5.23
C ALA A 24 -40.45 1.54 -3.79
N VAL A 25 -41.09 0.80 -2.87
CA VAL A 25 -41.17 1.18 -1.45
C VAL A 25 -39.79 1.13 -0.77
N VAL A 26 -38.96 0.13 -1.09
CA VAL A 26 -37.59 0.02 -0.56
C VAL A 26 -36.76 1.22 -1.01
N VAL A 27 -36.79 1.55 -2.30
CA VAL A 27 -36.06 2.70 -2.87
C VAL A 27 -36.50 4.01 -2.21
N ILE A 28 -37.81 4.24 -2.07
CA ILE A 28 -38.33 5.46 -1.41
C ILE A 28 -37.85 5.56 0.04
N ARG A 29 -37.87 4.45 0.78
CA ARG A 29 -37.41 4.45 2.19
C ARG A 29 -35.93 4.74 2.30
N SER A 30 -35.10 4.15 1.43
CA SER A 30 -33.66 4.43 1.39
C SER A 30 -33.36 5.89 1.06
N LEU A 31 -34.11 6.52 0.15
CA LEU A 31 -33.96 7.93 -0.20
C LEU A 31 -34.40 8.90 0.92
N THR A 32 -35.20 8.44 1.88
CA THR A 32 -35.70 9.28 2.99
C THR A 32 -34.89 9.17 4.29
N GLN A 33 -33.83 8.35 4.35
CA GLN A 33 -32.98 8.30 5.53
C GLN A 33 -32.14 9.58 5.64
N PRO A 34 -32.19 10.30 6.79
CA PRO A 34 -31.29 11.43 7.03
C PRO A 34 -29.84 10.95 7.04
N PRO A 35 -28.89 11.72 6.48
CA PRO A 35 -27.49 11.38 6.54
C PRO A 35 -26.99 11.36 8.00
N PRO A 36 -26.07 10.44 8.35
CA PRO A 36 -25.40 10.48 9.64
C PRO A 36 -24.66 11.81 9.81
N ALA A 37 -24.67 12.34 11.03
CA ALA A 37 -24.07 13.64 11.34
C ALA A 37 -22.58 13.67 10.98
N LEU A 38 -22.17 14.69 10.23
CA LEU A 38 -20.78 14.94 9.85
C LEU A 38 -19.91 15.12 11.10
N ALA A 39 -18.83 14.35 11.19
CA ALA A 39 -17.76 14.60 12.16
C ALA A 39 -17.07 15.94 11.85
N PRO A 40 -16.59 16.69 12.86
CA PRO A 40 -16.03 18.02 12.66
C PRO A 40 -14.74 17.97 11.83
N THR A 41 -14.70 18.74 10.75
CA THR A 41 -13.54 18.98 9.89
C THR A 41 -12.42 19.64 10.71
N MET A 42 -11.29 18.96 10.87
CA MET A 42 -10.09 19.56 11.45
C MET A 42 -9.38 20.46 10.42
N ALA A 43 -8.91 21.61 10.92
CA ALA A 43 -8.26 22.65 10.13
C ALA A 43 -6.94 22.20 9.49
N ALA A 44 -6.66 22.74 8.30
CA ALA A 44 -5.44 22.48 7.54
C ALA A 44 -4.17 22.88 8.32
N SER A 45 -3.18 21.99 8.30
CA SER A 45 -1.85 22.16 8.92
C SER A 45 -0.93 22.99 8.00
N PRO A 46 -0.05 23.87 8.54
CA PRO A 46 0.81 24.70 7.72
C PRO A 46 1.93 23.93 7.02
N THR A 47 2.23 24.33 5.77
CA THR A 47 3.29 23.80 4.90
C THR A 47 4.68 23.90 5.54
N PRO A 48 5.50 22.82 5.55
CA PRO A 48 6.85 22.86 6.12
C PRO A 48 7.84 23.61 5.20
N THR A 49 8.63 24.49 5.82
CA THR A 49 9.77 25.19 5.20
C THR A 49 10.94 24.23 4.97
N ALA A 50 11.47 24.20 3.73
CA ALA A 50 12.64 23.39 3.38
C ALA A 50 13.89 23.80 4.16
N THR A 51 14.52 22.84 4.85
CA THR A 51 15.80 22.99 5.54
C THR A 51 16.93 22.54 4.62
N SER A 52 17.93 23.39 4.38
CA SER A 52 19.09 23.08 3.53
C SER A 52 20.02 22.04 4.18
N PRO A 53 20.68 21.17 3.40
CA PRO A 53 21.62 20.17 3.93
C PRO A 53 22.91 20.81 4.48
N PRO A 54 23.59 20.17 5.46
CA PRO A 54 24.82 20.69 6.04
C PRO A 54 26.02 20.57 5.07
N THR A 55 26.83 21.62 5.03
CA THR A 55 28.12 21.67 4.32
C THR A 55 29.21 20.99 5.16
N TRP A 56 29.85 19.96 4.61
CA TRP A 56 31.02 19.32 5.23
C TRP A 56 32.32 20.01 4.80
N THR A 57 33.10 20.48 5.78
CA THR A 57 34.44 21.05 5.56
C THR A 57 35.49 19.97 5.81
N LEU A 58 36.27 19.62 4.79
CA LEU A 58 37.41 18.72 4.91
C LEU A 58 38.55 19.41 5.68
N VAL A 59 38.99 18.81 6.80
CA VAL A 59 40.19 19.22 7.53
C VAL A 59 41.38 18.40 7.01
N SER A 60 42.27 19.05 6.25
CA SER A 60 43.57 18.49 5.89
C SER A 60 44.63 18.91 6.92
N GLY A 61 45.19 17.96 7.66
CA GLY A 61 46.29 18.20 8.58
C GLY A 61 47.36 17.12 8.46
N ALA A 62 48.33 17.31 7.56
CA ALA A 62 49.56 16.53 7.52
C ALA A 62 50.73 17.49 7.72
N THR A 63 51.26 17.55 8.94
CA THR A 63 52.47 18.30 9.28
C THR A 63 53.67 17.36 9.17
N LEU A 64 54.62 17.69 8.31
CA LEU A 64 55.89 16.98 8.16
C LEU A 64 56.79 17.24 9.38
N SER A 65 57.34 16.16 9.94
CA SER A 65 58.32 16.18 11.05
C SER A 65 59.77 16.23 10.51
N PRO A 66 60.71 16.96 11.13
CA PRO A 66 62.10 17.00 10.71
C PRO A 66 62.94 15.83 11.27
N ALA A 67 64.00 15.49 10.53
CA ALA A 67 64.94 14.39 10.78
C ALA A 67 65.77 14.54 12.09
N PRO A 68 66.17 13.43 12.75
CA PRO A 68 67.09 13.50 13.88
C PRO A 68 68.57 13.33 13.47
N VAL A 69 69.42 14.05 14.19
CA VAL A 69 70.88 13.99 14.14
C VAL A 69 71.39 12.86 15.03
N SER A 70 72.42 12.15 14.55
CA SER A 70 73.14 11.08 15.25
C SER A 70 73.92 11.59 16.48
N GLY A 71 73.77 10.92 17.62
CA GLY A 71 74.61 11.09 18.80
C GLY A 71 74.54 9.85 19.70
N ALA A 72 75.63 9.08 19.74
CA ALA A 72 75.77 7.89 20.58
C ALA A 72 76.06 8.26 22.04
N THR A 73 75.44 7.58 23.01
CA THR A 73 75.93 7.43 24.40
C THR A 73 75.25 6.19 25.05
N LEU A 74 76.02 5.46 25.85
CA LEU A 74 75.78 4.09 26.35
C LEU A 74 74.91 4.02 27.64
N THR A 75 74.07 2.97 27.73
CA THR A 75 73.53 2.16 28.88
C THR A 75 72.95 2.87 30.12
N PRO A 76 71.85 2.37 30.76
CA PRO A 76 71.80 1.07 31.46
C PRO A 76 70.55 0.21 31.18
N THR A 77 70.66 -1.07 31.53
CA THR A 77 69.66 -2.15 31.44
C THR A 77 68.36 -1.84 32.18
N GLU A 78 67.22 -1.88 31.48
CA GLU A 78 65.88 -1.90 32.07
C GLU A 78 65.25 -3.31 32.01
N THR A 79 64.63 -3.65 33.13
CA THR A 79 63.81 -4.84 33.45
C THR A 79 62.75 -5.14 32.38
N PRO A 80 62.46 -6.42 32.04
CA PRO A 80 61.47 -6.75 31.02
C PRO A 80 60.05 -6.36 31.46
N THR A 81 59.41 -5.52 30.65
CA THR A 81 57.98 -5.17 30.72
C THR A 81 57.12 -6.39 30.37
N PRO A 82 56.01 -6.69 31.07
CA PRO A 82 55.11 -7.77 30.67
C PRO A 82 54.50 -7.48 29.30
N VAL A 83 54.52 -8.49 28.44
CA VAL A 83 53.95 -8.49 27.08
C VAL A 83 52.45 -8.21 27.19
N ASN A 84 51.98 -7.14 26.55
CA ASN A 84 50.55 -6.85 26.40
C ASN A 84 49.89 -8.06 25.72
N GLU A 85 48.88 -8.60 26.42
CA GLU A 85 47.97 -9.62 25.94
C GLU A 85 47.36 -9.18 24.60
N ALA A 86 47.47 -10.01 23.58
CA ALA A 86 46.99 -9.70 22.25
C ALA A 86 45.47 -9.49 22.28
N THR A 87 45.02 -8.27 21.95
CA THR A 87 43.60 -7.96 21.75
C THR A 87 43.04 -8.96 20.74
N PRO A 88 41.96 -9.70 21.06
CA PRO A 88 41.37 -10.64 20.13
C PRO A 88 40.92 -9.86 18.89
N THR A 89 41.39 -10.31 17.72
CA THR A 89 40.92 -9.79 16.44
C THR A 89 39.45 -10.18 16.32
N ALA A 90 38.55 -9.20 16.29
CA ALA A 90 37.13 -9.44 16.10
C ALA A 90 36.93 -10.17 14.76
N THR A 91 36.42 -11.40 14.82
CA THR A 91 35.96 -12.12 13.63
C THR A 91 34.86 -11.28 12.97
N PRO A 92 34.96 -10.95 11.65
CA PRO A 92 33.90 -10.22 10.98
C PRO A 92 32.58 -10.99 11.10
N ALA A 93 31.55 -10.33 11.64
CA ALA A 93 30.20 -10.89 11.64
C ALA A 93 29.71 -11.04 10.19
N LEU A 94 29.10 -12.18 9.88
CA LEU A 94 28.49 -12.40 8.57
C LEU A 94 27.43 -11.32 8.30
N PRO A 95 27.30 -10.84 7.05
CA PRO A 95 26.27 -9.86 6.71
C PRO A 95 24.88 -10.43 7.03
N PRO A 96 23.96 -9.61 7.58
CA PRO A 96 22.61 -10.06 7.87
C PRO A 96 21.92 -10.54 6.59
N THR A 97 21.26 -11.69 6.66
CA THR A 97 20.53 -12.27 5.52
C THR A 97 19.10 -11.72 5.50
N PRO A 98 18.59 -11.24 4.36
CA PRO A 98 17.19 -10.87 4.23
C PRO A 98 16.27 -12.07 4.51
N ALA A 99 15.23 -11.86 5.32
CA ALA A 99 14.23 -12.88 5.62
C ALA A 99 12.83 -12.37 5.24
N PRO A 100 11.98 -13.19 4.61
CA PRO A 100 10.59 -12.84 4.38
C PRO A 100 9.84 -12.81 5.72
N VAL A 101 9.04 -11.78 5.92
CA VAL A 101 8.07 -11.69 7.02
C VAL A 101 6.72 -12.16 6.47
N PRO A 102 6.05 -13.13 7.13
CA PRO A 102 4.77 -13.64 6.64
C PRO A 102 3.70 -12.55 6.76
N LEU A 103 3.12 -12.17 5.63
CA LEU A 103 1.86 -11.42 5.57
C LEU A 103 0.70 -12.41 5.74
N GLU A 104 -0.41 -11.96 6.33
CA GLU A 104 -1.65 -12.74 6.31
C GLU A 104 -2.29 -12.61 4.93
N ASN A 105 -2.60 -13.73 4.29
CA ASN A 105 -3.22 -13.80 2.96
C ASN A 105 -2.50 -12.94 1.87
N PRO A 106 -1.20 -13.17 1.61
CA PRO A 106 -0.44 -12.36 0.65
C PRO A 106 -0.92 -12.52 -0.80
N THR A 107 -1.57 -13.63 -1.13
CA THR A 107 -2.08 -13.95 -2.46
C THR A 107 -3.58 -13.68 -2.59
N PHE A 108 -4.18 -12.93 -1.66
CA PHE A 108 -5.58 -12.50 -1.72
C PHE A 108 -6.59 -13.62 -2.01
N GLU A 109 -6.48 -14.73 -1.30
CA GLU A 109 -7.38 -15.87 -1.43
C GLU A 109 -8.66 -15.68 -0.61
N ASN A 110 -9.74 -16.36 -1.01
CA ASN A 110 -11.02 -16.43 -0.29
C ASN A 110 -11.63 -15.05 0.05
N ILE A 111 -11.48 -14.07 -0.85
CA ILE A 111 -12.05 -12.73 -0.68
C ILE A 111 -13.57 -12.82 -0.75
N LEU A 112 -14.25 -12.16 0.18
CA LEU A 112 -15.68 -11.88 0.12
C LEU A 112 -15.88 -10.42 -0.26
N GLU A 113 -17.08 -10.09 -0.75
CA GLU A 113 -17.45 -8.71 -1.06
C GLU A 113 -17.15 -7.76 0.12
N ASN A 114 -16.24 -6.82 -0.10
CA ASN A 114 -15.71 -5.83 0.86
C ASN A 114 -15.05 -6.43 2.11
N SER A 115 -14.56 -7.67 2.04
CA SER A 115 -13.84 -8.31 3.14
C SER A 115 -12.69 -9.18 2.63
N ILE A 116 -11.47 -8.73 2.94
CA ILE A 116 -10.23 -9.42 2.57
C ILE A 116 -9.63 -9.99 3.86
N PRO A 117 -9.53 -11.33 4.01
CA PRO A 117 -8.93 -11.92 5.21
C PRO A 117 -7.52 -11.37 5.48
N GLY A 118 -7.28 -10.87 6.69
CA GLY A 118 -5.99 -10.30 7.10
C GLY A 118 -5.69 -8.87 6.64
N TRP A 119 -6.54 -8.27 5.79
CA TRP A 119 -6.31 -6.94 5.24
C TRP A 119 -7.46 -5.99 5.53
N HIS A 120 -7.11 -4.73 5.76
CA HIS A 120 -8.05 -3.63 5.92
C HIS A 120 -8.17 -2.85 4.61
N THR A 121 -9.33 -2.25 4.38
CA THR A 121 -9.65 -1.51 3.15
C THR A 121 -10.05 -0.07 3.47
N GLY A 122 -9.75 0.85 2.57
CA GLY A 122 -10.25 2.22 2.64
C GLY A 122 -10.48 2.80 1.24
N SER A 123 -11.34 3.81 1.17
CA SER A 123 -11.67 4.51 -0.07
C SER A 123 -11.94 5.99 0.18
N PHE A 124 -11.51 6.83 -0.74
CA PHE A 124 -11.92 8.23 -0.76
C PHE A 124 -13.23 8.36 -1.54
N VAL A 125 -14.28 8.86 -0.89
CA VAL A 125 -15.62 8.97 -1.47
C VAL A 125 -16.13 10.39 -1.26
N ASN A 126 -16.56 11.03 -2.34
CA ASN A 126 -17.18 12.36 -2.31
C ASN A 126 -18.40 12.48 -3.23
N TRP A 127 -18.86 11.36 -3.81
CA TRP A 127 -20.02 11.31 -4.69
C TRP A 127 -20.81 10.01 -4.47
N ALA A 128 -22.13 10.11 -4.53
CA ALA A 128 -23.05 8.98 -4.62
C ALA A 128 -24.16 9.25 -5.66
N SER A 129 -24.85 8.20 -6.09
CA SER A 129 -25.98 8.32 -7.02
C SER A 129 -27.03 9.30 -6.50
N GLY A 130 -27.29 10.36 -7.27
CA GLY A 130 -28.21 11.44 -6.94
C GLY A 130 -27.51 12.76 -6.60
N ASP A 131 -26.20 12.74 -6.36
CA ASP A 131 -25.38 13.93 -6.19
C ASP A 131 -24.97 14.56 -7.55
N ASP A 132 -24.60 15.83 -7.51
CA ASP A 132 -24.00 16.51 -8.67
C ASP A 132 -22.69 15.82 -9.08
N PHE A 133 -22.64 15.36 -10.33
CA PHE A 133 -21.53 14.60 -10.86
C PHE A 133 -20.53 15.47 -11.63
N ASP A 134 -19.25 15.34 -11.29
CA ASP A 134 -18.12 15.89 -12.03
C ASP A 134 -17.14 14.76 -12.41
N PRO A 135 -16.98 14.44 -13.71
CA PRO A 135 -16.12 13.35 -14.16
C PRO A 135 -14.63 13.53 -13.81
N SER A 136 -14.21 14.74 -13.45
CA SER A 136 -12.82 15.02 -13.08
C SER A 136 -12.53 14.81 -11.58
N SER A 137 -13.55 14.90 -10.73
CA SER A 137 -13.37 15.02 -9.28
C SER A 137 -14.36 14.22 -8.42
N SER A 138 -15.35 13.54 -9.01
CA SER A 138 -16.27 12.64 -8.31
C SER A 138 -15.67 11.24 -8.15
N TYR A 139 -15.60 10.79 -6.91
CA TYR A 139 -15.12 9.47 -6.49
C TYR A 139 -16.24 8.72 -5.77
N ALA A 140 -16.56 7.52 -6.26
CA ALA A 140 -17.56 6.65 -5.70
C ALA A 140 -16.96 5.64 -4.69
N ALA A 141 -17.84 5.01 -3.92
CA ALA A 141 -17.45 3.93 -3.01
C ALA A 141 -16.82 2.78 -3.78
N SER A 142 -15.65 2.32 -3.31
CA SER A 142 -14.94 1.20 -3.92
C SER A 142 -15.52 -0.13 -3.47
N ARG A 143 -15.52 -1.11 -4.38
CA ARG A 143 -15.82 -2.50 -4.09
C ARG A 143 -14.53 -3.30 -4.10
N PHE A 144 -14.38 -4.19 -3.13
CA PHE A 144 -13.23 -5.08 -3.01
C PHE A 144 -13.74 -6.51 -3.05
N HIS A 145 -13.35 -7.26 -4.06
CA HIS A 145 -13.81 -8.64 -4.22
C HIS A 145 -12.81 -9.47 -4.98
N GLN A 146 -13.04 -10.78 -5.07
CA GLN A 146 -12.24 -11.63 -5.93
C GLN A 146 -12.50 -11.27 -7.40
N ALA A 147 -11.44 -11.30 -8.21
CA ALA A 147 -11.52 -11.05 -9.63
C ALA A 147 -12.55 -11.93 -10.34
N ASP A 148 -13.45 -11.29 -11.10
CA ASP A 148 -14.62 -11.92 -11.71
C ASP A 148 -14.23 -12.91 -12.84
N ASP A 149 -13.21 -12.55 -13.63
CA ASP A 149 -12.69 -13.37 -14.72
C ASP A 149 -11.35 -14.01 -14.32
N GLN A 150 -11.24 -15.33 -14.47
CA GLN A 150 -10.00 -16.08 -14.25
C GLN A 150 -8.85 -15.64 -15.16
N ARG A 151 -9.14 -14.97 -16.28
CA ARG A 151 -8.11 -14.40 -17.16
C ARG A 151 -7.44 -13.16 -16.58
N GLN A 152 -8.07 -12.53 -15.58
CA GLN A 152 -7.54 -11.37 -14.87
C GLN A 152 -6.78 -11.78 -13.59
N TRP A 153 -6.66 -13.08 -13.34
CA TRP A 153 -5.89 -13.62 -12.23
C TRP A 153 -4.40 -13.50 -12.52
N ILE A 154 -3.64 -13.09 -11.50
CA ILE A 154 -2.18 -12.95 -11.57
C ILE A 154 -1.53 -14.30 -11.26
N ASN A 155 -1.73 -14.84 -10.05
CA ASN A 155 -1.21 -16.15 -9.65
C ASN A 155 -2.24 -17.02 -8.88
N GLY A 156 -3.53 -16.83 -9.17
CA GLY A 156 -4.64 -17.51 -8.50
C GLY A 156 -5.80 -16.53 -8.31
N PRO A 157 -6.76 -16.82 -7.43
CA PRO A 157 -7.71 -15.83 -6.95
C PRO A 157 -7.01 -14.51 -6.60
N THR A 158 -7.32 -13.46 -7.36
CA THR A 158 -6.67 -12.15 -7.26
C THR A 158 -7.66 -11.13 -6.70
N LEU A 159 -7.18 -10.16 -5.94
CA LEU A 159 -8.00 -9.03 -5.50
C LEU A 159 -8.38 -8.17 -6.70
N GLN A 160 -9.66 -7.89 -6.88
CA GLN A 160 -10.20 -6.88 -7.78
C GLN A 160 -10.75 -5.70 -6.96
N ILE A 161 -10.43 -4.48 -7.42
CA ILE A 161 -10.94 -3.24 -6.86
C ILE A 161 -11.58 -2.41 -7.97
N ASP A 162 -12.89 -2.17 -7.87
CA ASP A 162 -13.65 -1.40 -8.85
C ASP A 162 -14.73 -0.51 -8.21
N THR A 163 -15.50 0.22 -9.02
CA THR A 163 -16.62 1.04 -8.54
C THR A 163 -17.75 1.13 -9.58
N GLU A 164 -18.69 2.05 -9.39
CA GLU A 164 -19.72 2.37 -10.35
C GLU A 164 -19.13 2.81 -11.71
N PRO A 165 -19.71 2.36 -12.83
CA PRO A 165 -19.36 2.86 -14.16
C PRO A 165 -19.43 4.38 -14.24
N TRP A 166 -18.50 4.97 -14.99
CA TRP A 166 -18.37 6.39 -15.24
C TRP A 166 -18.04 7.24 -14.02
N VAL A 167 -17.50 6.67 -12.95
CA VAL A 167 -17.08 7.43 -11.76
C VAL A 167 -15.66 7.07 -11.39
N LYS A 168 -14.88 8.02 -10.85
CA LYS A 168 -13.51 7.72 -10.46
C LYS A 168 -13.49 6.84 -9.20
N LEU A 169 -12.42 6.08 -9.07
CA LEU A 169 -12.09 5.32 -7.88
C LEU A 169 -10.79 5.86 -7.27
N ARG A 170 -10.71 5.90 -5.94
CA ARG A 170 -9.47 6.03 -5.17
C ARG A 170 -9.58 5.18 -3.91
N ALA A 171 -8.76 4.15 -3.83
CA ALA A 171 -8.80 3.15 -2.76
C ALA A 171 -7.42 2.73 -2.29
N TRP A 172 -7.37 2.13 -1.11
CA TRP A 172 -6.19 1.49 -0.57
C TRP A 172 -6.54 0.25 0.23
N VAL A 173 -5.57 -0.66 0.31
CA VAL A 173 -5.63 -1.88 1.13
C VAL A 173 -4.36 -1.98 1.95
N PHE A 174 -4.47 -2.34 3.23
CA PHE A 174 -3.32 -2.33 4.13
C PHE A 174 -3.34 -3.44 5.17
N GLN A 175 -2.16 -3.76 5.66
CA GLN A 175 -1.93 -4.70 6.77
C GLN A 175 -0.80 -4.16 7.65
N THR A 176 -0.98 -4.24 8.96
CA THR A 176 0.05 -3.88 9.94
C THR A 176 0.67 -5.15 10.50
N VAL A 177 2.00 -5.23 10.47
CA VAL A 177 2.77 -6.43 10.80
C VAL A 177 3.84 -6.09 11.83
N GLU A 178 4.07 -7.00 12.76
CA GLU A 178 5.16 -6.86 13.73
C GLU A 178 6.50 -7.21 13.08
N VAL A 179 7.49 -6.33 13.26
CA VAL A 179 8.82 -6.44 12.68
C VAL A 179 9.85 -5.93 13.69
N GLU A 180 11.05 -6.50 13.72
CA GLU A 180 12.10 -6.07 14.64
C GLU A 180 12.45 -4.57 14.47
N PRO A 181 12.42 -3.76 15.54
CA PRO A 181 12.83 -2.36 15.51
C PRO A 181 14.24 -2.17 14.92
N GLY A 182 14.42 -1.14 14.10
CA GLY A 182 15.72 -0.81 13.50
C GLY A 182 16.14 -1.70 12.33
N SER A 183 15.38 -2.75 12.01
CA SER A 183 15.57 -3.54 10.80
C SER A 183 15.21 -2.73 9.55
N SER A 184 15.65 -3.16 8.37
CA SER A 184 15.27 -2.55 7.09
C SER A 184 14.21 -3.40 6.41
N ALA A 185 13.03 -2.84 6.19
CA ALA A 185 11.90 -3.47 5.53
C ALA A 185 11.73 -2.99 4.09
N GLN A 186 11.30 -3.89 3.21
CA GLN A 186 10.92 -3.64 1.82
C GLN A 186 9.64 -4.41 1.49
N PHE A 187 8.64 -3.69 0.99
CA PHE A 187 7.35 -4.25 0.60
C PHE A 187 7.19 -4.22 -0.91
N GLU A 188 6.70 -5.31 -1.48
CA GLU A 188 6.41 -5.47 -2.91
C GLU A 188 5.10 -6.23 -3.13
N ALA A 189 4.45 -6.00 -4.26
CA ALA A 189 3.30 -6.78 -4.72
C ALA A 189 3.21 -6.76 -6.25
N HIS A 190 2.44 -7.66 -6.81
CA HIS A 190 2.05 -7.60 -8.21
C HIS A 190 0.74 -6.82 -8.38
N GLY A 191 0.66 -6.06 -9.46
CA GLY A 191 -0.54 -5.32 -9.81
C GLY A 191 -0.78 -5.28 -11.31
N MET A 192 -2.03 -4.99 -11.68
CA MET A 192 -2.45 -4.80 -13.07
C MET A 192 -3.64 -3.83 -13.10
N GLY A 193 -3.65 -2.91 -14.06
CA GLY A 193 -4.81 -2.07 -14.34
C GLY A 193 -5.62 -2.63 -15.50
N PHE A 194 -6.93 -2.41 -15.49
CA PHE A 194 -7.79 -2.69 -16.64
C PHE A 194 -8.74 -1.53 -16.84
N VAL A 195 -8.86 -1.04 -18.06
CA VAL A 195 -9.75 0.07 -18.43
C VAL A 195 -10.32 -0.14 -19.84
N GLU A 196 -11.48 0.44 -20.14
CA GLU A 196 -12.06 0.41 -21.49
C GLU A 196 -11.23 1.22 -22.50
N ASP A 197 -10.90 2.47 -22.17
CA ASP A 197 -10.03 3.35 -22.97
C ASP A 197 -8.60 3.31 -22.44
N THR A 198 -7.72 2.66 -23.20
CA THR A 198 -6.29 2.46 -22.89
C THR A 198 -5.42 3.70 -23.16
N THR A 199 -6.01 4.84 -23.53
CA THR A 199 -5.30 6.13 -23.53
C THR A 199 -4.96 6.57 -22.09
N GLY A 200 -5.66 6.03 -21.09
CA GLY A 200 -5.32 6.17 -19.68
C GLY A 200 -5.15 4.81 -18.99
N GLY A 201 -5.23 4.83 -17.67
CA GLY A 201 -5.17 3.61 -16.87
C GLY A 201 -5.44 3.84 -15.39
N TYR A 202 -5.00 2.86 -14.61
CA TYR A 202 -4.92 2.94 -13.16
C TYR A 202 -3.57 3.44 -12.71
N ILE A 203 -3.60 4.39 -11.80
CA ILE A 203 -2.49 4.78 -10.95
C ILE A 203 -2.38 3.75 -9.82
N LEU A 204 -1.33 2.92 -9.87
CA LEU A 204 -1.02 1.90 -8.86
C LEU A 204 0.28 2.22 -8.13
N LYS A 205 0.30 2.01 -6.80
CA LYS A 205 1.48 2.21 -5.93
C LYS A 205 1.51 1.20 -4.80
N ALA A 206 2.72 0.83 -4.38
CA ALA A 206 2.97 0.18 -3.09
C ALA A 206 3.57 1.17 -2.11
N GLY A 207 3.21 1.06 -0.84
CA GLY A 207 3.63 1.97 0.22
C GLY A 207 3.99 1.23 1.51
N ILE A 208 4.79 1.90 2.33
CA ILE A 208 5.22 1.39 3.64
C ILE A 208 5.26 2.52 4.67
N ASP A 209 4.56 2.35 5.78
CA ASP A 209 4.69 3.18 6.98
C ASP A 209 5.60 2.44 7.98
N PRO A 210 6.83 2.92 8.22
CA PRO A 210 7.76 2.28 9.15
C PRO A 210 7.38 2.40 10.62
N ASP A 211 6.42 3.26 10.98
CA ASP A 211 5.98 3.44 12.36
C ASP A 211 4.74 2.60 12.69
N GLY A 212 4.16 1.92 11.69
CA GLY A 212 3.04 1.00 11.87
C GLY A 212 1.73 1.71 12.22
N GLY A 213 1.50 2.90 11.67
CA GLY A 213 0.25 3.63 11.81
C GLY A 213 -0.92 2.88 11.19
N GLU A 214 -2.13 3.15 11.69
CA GLU A 214 -3.36 2.66 11.07
C GLU A 214 -3.58 3.39 9.73
N GLY A 215 -3.99 2.66 8.70
CA GLY A 215 -4.26 3.22 7.38
C GLY A 215 -3.00 3.41 6.51
N CYS A 216 -3.11 4.29 5.52
CA CYS A 216 -2.07 4.54 4.51
C CYS A 216 -1.66 6.01 4.39
N GLU A 217 -2.13 6.86 5.29
CA GLU A 217 -1.92 8.31 5.29
C GLU A 217 -0.46 8.67 5.55
N ALA A 218 0.22 7.90 6.39
CA ALA A 218 1.64 8.06 6.71
C ALA A 218 2.57 7.18 5.85
N ALA A 219 2.00 6.40 4.91
CA ALA A 219 2.78 5.50 4.07
C ALA A 219 3.74 6.29 3.16
N ARG A 220 4.99 5.81 3.10
CA ARG A 220 5.96 6.24 2.11
C ARG A 220 5.70 5.46 0.84
N TRP A 221 5.28 6.15 -0.21
CA TRP A 221 4.91 5.55 -1.48
C TRP A 221 6.13 5.34 -2.38
N GLY A 222 6.11 4.22 -3.11
CA GLY A 222 7.01 3.98 -4.22
C GLY A 222 6.64 4.78 -5.47
N ASP A 223 7.24 4.40 -6.59
CA ASP A 223 6.99 5.05 -7.87
C ASP A 223 5.54 4.85 -8.31
N GLU A 224 4.97 5.92 -8.87
CA GLU A 224 3.64 5.88 -9.46
C GLU A 224 3.66 5.14 -10.80
N GLN A 225 2.87 4.08 -10.92
CA GLN A 225 2.72 3.32 -12.15
C GLN A 225 1.33 3.56 -12.73
N ILE A 226 1.27 4.11 -13.94
CA ILE A 226 0.03 4.21 -14.70
C ILE A 226 -0.02 2.98 -15.61
N THR A 227 -0.98 2.09 -15.39
CA THR A 227 -1.07 0.81 -16.10
C THR A 227 -2.48 0.52 -16.60
N ASN A 228 -2.54 -0.16 -17.74
CA ASN A 228 -3.74 -0.84 -18.22
C ASN A 228 -3.39 -2.26 -18.71
N GLN A 229 -4.36 -2.93 -19.34
CA GLN A 229 -4.22 -4.32 -19.79
C GLN A 229 -3.09 -4.54 -20.81
N ASP A 230 -2.61 -3.50 -21.48
CA ASP A 230 -1.52 -3.60 -22.46
C ASP A 230 -0.13 -3.76 -21.79
N ASP A 231 0.01 -3.35 -20.53
CA ASP A 231 1.26 -3.47 -19.76
C ASP A 231 1.41 -4.84 -19.08
N GLY A 232 0.30 -5.58 -18.95
CA GLY A 232 0.25 -6.84 -18.22
C GLY A 232 0.45 -6.66 -16.71
N VAL A 233 1.07 -7.67 -16.08
CA VAL A 233 1.35 -7.66 -14.64
C VAL A 233 2.66 -6.91 -14.37
N ILE A 234 2.60 -5.92 -13.49
CA ILE A 234 3.74 -5.13 -13.05
C ILE A 234 4.09 -5.40 -11.58
N THR A 235 5.35 -5.20 -11.22
CA THR A 235 5.80 -5.22 -9.82
C THR A 235 5.74 -3.82 -9.24
N LEU A 236 5.03 -3.67 -8.13
CA LEU A 236 4.96 -2.47 -7.33
C LEU A 236 5.87 -2.63 -6.12
N ALA A 237 6.72 -1.64 -5.85
CA ALA A 237 7.66 -1.69 -4.74
C ALA A 237 7.59 -0.41 -3.91
N ALA A 238 7.47 -0.55 -2.59
CA ALA A 238 7.63 0.54 -1.66
C ALA A 238 9.12 0.90 -1.49
N PRO A 239 9.46 2.15 -1.12
CA PRO A 239 10.83 2.49 -0.76
C PRO A 239 11.28 1.67 0.45
N LYS A 240 12.56 1.32 0.51
CA LYS A 240 13.13 0.70 1.71
C LYS A 240 12.97 1.62 2.91
N ALA A 241 12.51 1.08 4.03
CA ALA A 241 12.29 1.83 5.25
C ALA A 241 12.95 1.16 6.46
N THR A 242 13.50 1.96 7.37
CA THR A 242 13.97 1.47 8.67
C THR A 242 12.78 1.40 9.62
N VAL A 243 12.55 0.23 10.21
CA VAL A 243 11.43 -0.01 11.13
C VAL A 243 11.58 0.85 12.38
N GLY A 244 10.49 1.54 12.73
CA GLY A 244 10.41 2.41 13.89
C GLY A 244 10.52 1.65 15.21
N GLN A 245 10.66 2.39 16.30
CA GLN A 245 10.83 1.81 17.65
C GLN A 245 9.59 1.04 18.13
N ALA A 246 8.42 1.27 17.52
CA ALA A 246 7.20 0.52 17.80
C ALA A 246 7.29 -0.96 17.38
N GLY A 247 8.25 -1.32 16.52
CA GLY A 247 8.39 -2.70 16.03
C GLY A 247 7.21 -3.15 15.16
N LYS A 248 6.64 -2.21 14.42
CA LYS A 248 5.51 -2.44 13.52
C LYS A 248 5.72 -1.72 12.22
N VAL A 249 5.19 -2.28 11.15
CA VAL A 249 5.16 -1.69 9.82
C VAL A 249 3.77 -1.85 9.25
N THR A 250 3.25 -0.81 8.61
CA THR A 250 2.02 -0.91 7.82
C THR A 250 2.37 -0.91 6.34
N VAL A 251 1.99 -1.96 5.63
CA VAL A 251 2.17 -2.07 4.18
C VAL A 251 0.89 -1.71 3.47
N CYS A 252 0.99 -1.01 2.34
CA CYS A 252 -0.14 -0.40 1.65
C CYS A 252 -0.10 -0.66 0.15
N LEU A 253 -1.25 -0.96 -0.43
CA LEU A 253 -1.49 -0.94 -1.87
C LEU A 253 -2.49 0.16 -2.17
N PHE A 254 -2.24 0.92 -3.23
CA PHE A 254 -3.07 2.05 -3.64
C PHE A 254 -3.50 1.90 -5.09
N ALA A 255 -4.77 2.21 -5.36
CA ALA A 255 -5.33 2.25 -6.70
C ALA A 255 -6.16 3.52 -6.89
N GLU A 256 -5.94 4.22 -8.01
CA GLU A 256 -6.78 5.33 -8.45
C GLU A 256 -6.96 5.28 -9.97
N THR A 257 -8.18 5.50 -10.46
CA THR A 257 -8.41 5.67 -11.89
C THR A 257 -7.97 7.06 -12.35
N GLN A 258 -7.25 7.18 -13.46
CA GLN A 258 -6.95 8.49 -14.04
C GLN A 258 -8.23 9.23 -14.49
N PHE A 259 -9.13 8.49 -15.14
CA PHE A 259 -10.37 9.00 -15.71
C PHE A 259 -11.56 8.14 -15.27
N ALA A 260 -12.74 8.76 -15.18
CA ALA A 260 -14.00 8.02 -15.09
C ALA A 260 -14.25 7.25 -16.39
N GLN A 261 -14.50 5.94 -16.29
CA GLN A 261 -14.67 5.06 -17.45
C GLN A 261 -15.85 4.11 -17.26
N VAL A 262 -16.39 3.55 -18.34
CA VAL A 262 -17.53 2.60 -18.26
C VAL A 262 -17.14 1.29 -17.56
N TYR A 263 -15.92 0.83 -17.78
CA TYR A 263 -15.38 -0.38 -17.18
C TYR A 263 -13.94 -0.10 -16.77
N HIS A 264 -13.63 -0.38 -15.51
CA HIS A 264 -12.30 -0.22 -14.97
C HIS A 264 -12.16 -1.04 -13.68
N ALA A 265 -11.03 -1.71 -13.53
CA ALA A 265 -10.66 -2.45 -12.33
C ALA A 265 -9.14 -2.41 -12.09
N ALA A 266 -8.74 -2.38 -10.82
CA ALA A 266 -7.36 -2.63 -10.41
C ALA A 266 -7.27 -4.04 -9.81
N PHE A 267 -6.15 -4.71 -10.08
CA PHE A 267 -5.88 -6.06 -9.59
C PHE A 267 -4.61 -6.08 -8.76
N PHE A 268 -4.60 -6.85 -7.68
CA PHE A 268 -3.41 -7.04 -6.83
C PHE A 268 -3.25 -8.50 -6.39
N ASP A 269 -2.00 -8.96 -6.37
CA ASP A 269 -1.63 -10.30 -5.94
C ASP A 269 -0.18 -10.35 -5.41
N ASP A 270 0.22 -11.50 -4.86
CA ASP A 270 1.61 -11.82 -4.44
C ASP A 270 2.29 -10.73 -3.59
N ALA A 271 1.62 -10.25 -2.55
CA ALA A 271 2.19 -9.31 -1.61
C ALA A 271 3.35 -9.96 -0.82
N THR A 272 4.49 -9.29 -0.73
CA THR A 272 5.67 -9.77 0.00
C THR A 272 6.30 -8.66 0.83
N LEU A 273 6.69 -8.99 2.06
CA LEU A 273 7.46 -8.13 2.94
C LEU A 273 8.77 -8.82 3.27
N THR A 274 9.89 -8.19 2.90
CA THR A 274 11.24 -8.68 3.20
C THR A 274 11.92 -7.76 4.20
N VAL A 275 12.59 -8.36 5.19
CA VAL A 275 13.27 -7.62 6.25
C VAL A 275 14.72 -8.05 6.36
N LEU A 276 15.61 -7.06 6.44
CA LEU A 276 17.02 -7.24 6.78
C LEU A 276 17.21 -6.85 8.26
N PRO A 277 17.75 -7.74 9.10
CA PRO A 277 18.04 -7.44 10.50
C PRO A 277 18.84 -6.16 10.72
N SER A 278 18.62 -5.52 11.88
CA SER A 278 19.42 -4.38 12.31
C SER A 278 20.90 -4.79 12.47
N ARG A 279 21.82 -3.84 12.20
CA ARG A 279 23.26 -4.06 12.36
C ARG A 279 23.74 -3.71 13.76
#